data_AF-A0A386TDN0-F1
#
_entry.id   AF-A0A386TDN0-F1
#
_cell.length_a   1.000
_cell.length_b   1.000
_cell.length_c   1.000
_cell.angle_alpha   90.00
_cell.angle_beta   90.00
_cell.angle_gamma   90.00
#
_symmetry.space_group_name_H-M   'P 1'
#
loop_
_entity.id
_entity.type
_entity.pdbx_description
1 polymer ?
#
loop_
_entity_poly.entity_id
_entity_poly.type
_entity_poly.pdbx_seq_one_letter_code
_entity_poly.pdbx_strand_id
1 'polypeptide(L)'
;MGFHKTGEGVGAAAWITSKSRMYAEKRLRLYDWMAHLLLSWLSLSVIAWSVARSSVENGALIDVYAAILSVFVFAFSVIVFGFKFGEGAAQHRECYLRLQKLLAAEVPEEDFVQQYHEILAGYGNHSSWDFESLVLSSTLFNKRKGQENAIQGRDGSGIVWSWTMLLKHLFFGFLFWGACAFVFMLGLSTFILIYCRVS
;
A
#
# COMPACT_ATOMS: atom_id res chain seq x y z
N MET A 1 4.45 -24.11 13.20
CA MET A 1 5.02 -24.51 11.91
C MET A 1 6.37 -23.82 11.81
N GLY A 2 7.38 -24.42 12.45
CA GLY A 2 8.73 -23.85 12.56
C GLY A 2 9.49 -24.18 11.29
N PHE A 3 10.00 -23.15 10.61
CA PHE A 3 10.87 -23.33 9.45
C PHE A 3 12.23 -23.80 9.92
N HIS A 4 12.66 -24.96 9.44
CA HIS A 4 13.99 -25.52 9.68
C HIS A 4 15.03 -24.60 9.03
N LYS A 5 16.05 -24.20 9.80
CA LYS A 5 17.17 -23.39 9.35
C LYS A 5 18.05 -24.21 8.40
N THR A 6 17.79 -24.18 7.11
CA THR A 6 18.73 -24.65 6.09
C THR A 6 19.42 -23.44 5.47
N GLY A 7 20.74 -23.36 5.63
CA GLY A 7 21.61 -22.31 5.08
C GLY A 7 21.60 -21.00 5.89
N GLU A 8 22.50 -20.88 6.87
CA GLU A 8 22.72 -19.65 7.64
C GLU A 8 23.29 -18.55 6.72
N GLY A 9 22.38 -17.83 6.04
CA GLY A 9 22.72 -16.70 5.19
C GLY A 9 21.67 -16.46 4.10
N VAL A 10 21.59 -17.36 3.13
CA VAL A 10 20.72 -17.18 1.95
C VAL A 10 19.26 -17.50 2.27
N GLY A 11 18.98 -18.56 3.02
CA GLY A 11 17.62 -18.90 3.45
C GLY A 11 16.99 -17.80 4.31
N ALA A 12 17.77 -17.20 5.22
CA ALA A 12 17.36 -16.06 6.02
C ALA A 12 17.05 -14.82 5.15
N ALA A 13 17.92 -14.51 4.17
CA ALA A 13 17.69 -13.41 3.23
C ALA A 13 16.43 -13.62 2.36
N ALA A 14 16.21 -14.84 1.88
CA ALA A 14 15.01 -15.21 1.12
C ALA A 14 13.73 -15.09 1.97
N TRP A 15 13.78 -15.48 3.25
CA TRP A 15 12.67 -15.31 4.18
C TRP A 15 12.36 -13.83 4.44
N ILE A 16 13.37 -13.00 4.71
CA ILE A 16 13.20 -11.56 4.89
C ILE A 16 12.59 -10.94 3.64
N THR A 17 13.13 -11.25 2.47
CA THR A 17 12.64 -10.74 1.18
C THR A 17 11.20 -11.15 0.93
N SER A 18 10.84 -12.41 1.22
CA SER A 18 9.46 -12.90 1.15
C SER A 18 8.54 -12.08 2.05
N LYS A 19 8.94 -11.82 3.31
CA LYS A 19 8.18 -11.02 4.27
C LYS A 19 8.04 -9.56 3.83
N SER A 20 9.11 -8.92 3.37
CA SER A 20 9.06 -7.54 2.87
C SER A 20 8.12 -7.41 1.67
N ARG A 21 8.13 -8.39 0.74
CA ARG A 21 7.20 -8.42 -0.39
C ARG A 21 5.74 -8.63 0.03
N MET A 22 5.45 -9.35 1.13
CA MET A 22 4.09 -9.40 1.69
C MET A 22 3.60 -8.04 2.19
N TYR A 23 4.48 -7.25 2.83
CA TYR A 23 4.14 -5.89 3.24
C TYR A 23 3.93 -4.96 2.04
N ALA A 24 4.73 -5.11 0.99
CA ALA A 24 4.54 -4.40 -0.27
C ALA A 24 3.18 -4.72 -0.92
N GLU A 25 2.79 -6.00 -1.00
CA GLU A 25 1.45 -6.39 -1.47
C GLU A 25 0.36 -5.70 -0.65
N LYS A 26 0.44 -5.78 0.68
CA LYS A 26 -0.57 -5.19 1.57
C LYS A 26 -0.70 -3.68 1.35
N ARG A 27 0.42 -2.95 1.22
CA ARG A 27 0.42 -1.52 0.93
C ARG A 27 -0.24 -1.23 -0.41
N LEU A 28 0.17 -1.91 -1.48
CA LEU A 28 -0.37 -1.67 -2.82
C LEU A 28 -1.87 -2.00 -2.89
N ARG A 29 -2.33 -3.07 -2.23
CA ARG A 29 -3.77 -3.37 -2.10
C ARG A 29 -4.53 -2.28 -1.36
N LEU A 30 -3.95 -1.71 -0.31
CA LEU A 30 -4.57 -0.59 0.40
C LEU A 30 -4.68 0.64 -0.50
N TYR A 31 -3.63 0.96 -1.26
CA TYR A 31 -3.65 2.09 -2.20
C TYR A 31 -4.65 1.88 -3.32
N ASP A 32 -4.71 0.67 -3.88
CA ASP A 32 -5.69 0.29 -4.88
C ASP A 32 -7.11 0.49 -4.35
N TRP A 33 -7.42 -0.08 -3.19
CA TRP A 33 -8.74 0.04 -2.58
C TRP A 33 -9.09 1.50 -2.23
N MET A 34 -8.16 2.26 -1.64
CA MET A 34 -8.35 3.68 -1.32
C MET A 34 -8.57 4.55 -2.55
N ALA A 35 -7.80 4.34 -3.61
CA ALA A 35 -7.93 5.09 -4.85
C ALA A 35 -9.32 4.90 -5.47
N HIS A 36 -9.80 3.65 -5.54
CA HIS A 36 -11.15 3.35 -6.04
C HIS A 36 -12.25 3.92 -5.14
N LEU A 37 -12.08 3.86 -3.82
CA LEU A 37 -13.04 4.43 -2.87
C LEU A 37 -13.13 5.96 -3.02
N LEU A 38 -11.99 6.66 -3.04
CA LEU A 38 -11.95 8.12 -3.19
C LEU A 38 -12.47 8.57 -4.56
N LEU A 39 -12.13 7.86 -5.63
CA LEU A 39 -12.64 8.16 -6.97
C LEU A 39 -14.16 7.99 -7.03
N SER A 40 -14.69 6.93 -6.40
CA SER A 40 -16.14 6.69 -6.30
C SER A 40 -16.82 7.80 -5.50
N TRP A 41 -16.22 8.21 -4.37
CA TRP A 41 -16.73 9.30 -3.54
C TRP A 41 -16.80 10.65 -4.28
N LEU A 42 -15.74 11.01 -5.01
CA LEU A 42 -15.72 12.23 -5.82
C LEU A 42 -16.73 12.17 -6.97
N SER A 43 -16.87 11.00 -7.62
CA SER A 43 -17.85 10.80 -8.69
C SER A 43 -19.29 10.97 -8.18
N LEU A 44 -19.60 10.40 -7.01
CA LEU A 44 -20.90 10.61 -6.35
C LEU A 44 -21.15 12.08 -6.02
N SER A 45 -20.11 12.81 -5.58
CA SER A 45 -20.20 14.24 -5.30
C SER A 45 -20.56 15.05 -6.55
N VAL A 46 -19.93 14.74 -7.70
CA VAL A 46 -20.26 15.37 -9.00
C VAL A 46 -21.70 15.07 -9.41
N ILE A 47 -22.17 13.82 -9.27
CA ILE A 47 -23.55 13.44 -9.59
C ILE A 47 -24.53 14.19 -8.68
N ALA A 48 -24.24 14.30 -7.39
CA ALA A 48 -25.07 15.05 -6.44
C ALA A 48 -25.23 16.52 -6.85
N TRP A 49 -24.15 17.18 -7.28
CA TRP A 49 -24.23 18.54 -7.85
C TRP A 49 -25.08 18.61 -9.11
N SER A 50 -24.90 17.64 -10.02
CA SER A 50 -25.67 17.60 -11.27
C SER A 50 -27.17 17.47 -11.02
N VAL A 51 -27.58 16.72 -9.99
CA VAL A 51 -28.99 16.57 -9.60
C VAL A 51 -29.49 17.80 -8.85
N ALA A 52 -28.69 18.38 -7.95
CA ALA A 52 -29.06 19.54 -7.16
C ALA A 52 -29.20 20.83 -7.98
N ARG A 53 -28.68 20.86 -9.23
CA ARG A 53 -28.73 22.00 -10.14
C ARG A 53 -30.11 22.64 -10.25
N SER A 54 -31.18 21.85 -10.39
CA SER A 54 -32.53 22.37 -10.59
C SER A 54 -33.12 23.03 -9.35
N SER A 55 -32.53 22.80 -8.18
CA SER A 55 -33.08 23.18 -6.87
C SER A 55 -32.40 24.42 -6.28
N VAL A 56 -31.44 25.03 -6.98
CA VAL A 56 -30.66 26.18 -6.46
C VAL A 56 -30.74 27.36 -7.42
N GLU A 57 -31.08 28.55 -6.90
CA GLU A 57 -31.27 29.77 -7.69
C GLU A 57 -30.02 30.20 -8.50
N ASN A 58 -28.82 29.85 -8.03
CA ASN A 58 -27.54 30.21 -8.67
C ASN A 58 -26.93 29.06 -9.51
N GLY A 59 -27.71 28.50 -10.44
CA GLY A 59 -27.31 27.35 -11.27
C GLY A 59 -26.03 27.55 -12.09
N ALA A 60 -25.71 28.77 -12.51
CA ALA A 60 -24.51 29.05 -13.32
C ALA A 60 -23.19 28.81 -12.58
N LEU A 61 -23.10 29.15 -11.28
CA LEU A 61 -21.90 28.87 -10.48
C LEU A 61 -21.75 27.38 -10.20
N ILE A 62 -22.87 26.67 -10.01
CA ILE A 62 -22.89 25.22 -9.81
C ILE A 62 -22.33 24.49 -11.03
N ASP A 63 -22.72 24.91 -12.23
CA ASP A 63 -22.22 24.34 -13.47
C ASP A 63 -20.69 24.46 -13.60
N VAL A 64 -20.13 25.61 -13.20
CA VAL A 64 -18.67 25.82 -13.20
C VAL A 64 -17.98 24.89 -12.20
N TYR A 65 -18.49 24.77 -10.98
CA TYR A 65 -17.91 23.87 -9.97
C TYR A 65 -18.02 22.39 -10.38
N ALA A 66 -19.17 21.98 -10.90
CA ALA A 66 -19.39 20.62 -11.38
C ALA A 66 -18.45 20.28 -12.56
N ALA A 67 -18.24 21.23 -13.48
CA ALA A 67 -17.29 21.07 -14.59
C ALA A 67 -15.85 20.92 -14.09
N ILE A 68 -15.40 21.77 -13.17
CA ILE A 68 -14.05 21.69 -12.58
C ILE A 68 -13.85 20.35 -11.87
N LEU A 69 -14.80 19.94 -11.01
CA LEU A 69 -14.73 18.66 -10.30
C LEU A 69 -14.73 17.47 -11.28
N SER A 70 -15.47 17.53 -12.38
CA SER A 70 -15.48 16.48 -13.40
C SER A 70 -14.11 16.33 -14.07
N VAL A 71 -13.42 17.44 -14.37
CA VAL A 71 -12.05 17.42 -14.91
C VAL A 71 -11.08 16.80 -13.90
N PHE A 72 -11.20 17.15 -12.61
CA PHE A 72 -10.37 16.54 -11.56
C PHE A 72 -10.61 15.04 -11.40
N VAL A 73 -11.88 14.61 -11.39
CA VAL A 73 -12.25 13.19 -11.34
C VAL A 73 -11.69 12.44 -12.53
N PHE A 74 -11.77 13.02 -13.73
CA PHE A 74 -11.20 12.44 -14.93
C PHE A 74 -9.67 12.32 -14.86
N ALA A 75 -8.98 13.39 -14.48
CA ALA A 75 -7.52 13.35 -14.34
C ALA A 75 -7.09 12.31 -13.28
N PHE A 76 -7.79 12.26 -12.16
CA PHE A 76 -7.52 11.30 -11.10
C PHE A 76 -7.77 9.86 -11.55
N SER A 77 -8.85 9.59 -12.31
CA SER A 77 -9.13 8.24 -12.81
C SER A 77 -8.05 7.72 -13.75
N VAL A 78 -7.52 8.57 -14.64
CA VAL A 78 -6.39 8.24 -15.52
C VAL A 78 -5.14 7.92 -14.71
N ILE A 79 -4.83 8.72 -13.70
CA ILE A 79 -3.68 8.51 -12.82
C ILE A 79 -3.80 7.17 -12.06
N VAL A 80 -4.96 6.89 -11.46
CA VAL A 80 -5.22 5.65 -10.73
C VAL A 80 -5.09 4.44 -11.65
N PHE A 81 -5.63 4.53 -12.87
CA PHE A 81 -5.49 3.49 -13.88
C PHE A 81 -4.03 3.26 -14.31
N GLY A 82 -3.26 4.34 -14.48
CA GLY A 82 -1.86 4.29 -14.88
C GLY A 82 -0.92 3.66 -13.84
N PHE A 83 -1.20 3.84 -12.55
CA PHE A 83 -0.34 3.30 -11.49
C PHE A 83 -0.42 1.78 -11.31
N LYS A 84 -1.46 1.12 -11.83
CA LYS A 84 -1.61 -0.35 -11.82
C LYS A 84 -1.35 -0.99 -10.45
N PHE A 85 -1.85 -0.36 -9.37
CA PHE A 85 -1.60 -0.82 -8.00
C PHE A 85 -2.01 -2.28 -7.77
N GLY A 86 -3.16 -2.70 -8.35
CA GLY A 86 -3.60 -4.09 -8.31
C GLY A 86 -2.66 -5.08 -9.00
N GLU A 87 -2.10 -4.73 -10.16
CA GLU A 87 -1.14 -5.58 -10.89
C GLU A 87 0.17 -5.72 -10.10
N GLY A 88 0.70 -4.62 -9.56
CA GLY A 88 1.89 -4.64 -8.71
C GLY A 88 1.68 -5.47 -7.44
N ALA A 89 0.50 -5.39 -6.82
CA ALA A 89 0.16 -6.23 -5.67
C ALA A 89 0.14 -7.72 -6.05
N ALA A 90 -0.41 -8.08 -7.21
CA ALA A 90 -0.43 -9.45 -7.70
C ALA A 90 0.98 -9.99 -7.99
N GLN A 91 1.86 -9.18 -8.59
CA GLN A 91 3.27 -9.53 -8.82
C GLN A 91 4.02 -9.80 -7.52
N HIS A 92 3.87 -8.94 -6.51
CA HIS A 92 4.48 -9.19 -5.20
C HIS A 92 3.93 -10.45 -4.52
N ARG A 93 2.62 -10.70 -4.66
CA ARG A 93 1.95 -11.91 -4.17
C ARG A 93 2.56 -13.17 -4.76
N GLU A 94 2.62 -13.23 -6.08
CA GLU A 94 3.17 -14.38 -6.78
C GLU A 94 4.63 -14.61 -6.39
N CYS A 95 5.42 -13.54 -6.32
CA CYS A 95 6.82 -13.62 -5.95
C CYS A 95 7.03 -14.22 -4.55
N TYR A 96 6.38 -13.70 -3.50
CA TYR A 96 6.62 -14.25 -2.16
C TYR A 96 6.06 -15.65 -1.99
N LEU A 97 5.00 -16.03 -2.72
CA LEU A 97 4.47 -17.39 -2.72
C LEU A 97 5.45 -18.37 -3.36
N ARG A 98 6.12 -17.98 -4.46
CA ARG A 98 7.21 -18.77 -5.06
C ARG A 98 8.40 -18.88 -4.11
N LEU A 99 8.78 -17.78 -3.45
CA LEU A 99 9.84 -17.79 -2.43
C LEU A 99 9.49 -18.70 -1.24
N GLN A 100 8.24 -18.70 -0.78
CA GLN A 100 7.79 -19.59 0.29
C GLN A 100 7.82 -21.06 -0.12
N LYS A 101 7.46 -21.38 -1.37
CA LYS A 101 7.59 -22.73 -1.91
C LYS A 101 9.05 -23.17 -1.96
N LEU A 102 9.95 -22.29 -2.41
CA LEU A 102 11.39 -22.56 -2.45
C LEU A 102 11.95 -22.77 -1.02
N LEU A 103 11.55 -21.95 -0.06
CA LEU A 103 11.95 -22.08 1.35
C LEU A 103 11.42 -23.36 2.02
N ALA A 104 10.31 -23.91 1.55
CA ALA A 104 9.74 -25.15 2.04
C ALA A 104 10.31 -26.39 1.31
N ALA A 105 10.98 -26.20 0.18
CA ALA A 105 11.56 -27.28 -0.59
C ALA A 105 12.95 -27.63 -0.03
N GLU A 106 13.20 -28.92 0.17
CA GLU A 106 14.53 -29.44 0.55
C GLU A 106 15.38 -29.58 -0.71
N VAL A 107 15.94 -28.46 -1.15
CA VAL A 107 16.78 -28.35 -2.36
C VAL A 107 18.24 -28.14 -1.95
N PRO A 108 19.23 -28.66 -2.70
CA PRO A 108 20.64 -28.32 -2.49
C PRO A 108 20.89 -26.80 -2.49
N GLU A 109 21.87 -26.34 -1.72
CA GLU A 109 22.12 -24.90 -1.53
C GLU A 109 22.45 -24.17 -2.83
N GLU A 110 23.21 -24.78 -3.73
CA GLU A 110 23.56 -24.20 -5.03
C GLU A 110 22.31 -23.96 -5.90
N ASP A 111 21.45 -24.99 -6.02
CA ASP A 111 20.18 -24.93 -6.74
C ASP A 111 19.20 -23.94 -6.07
N PHE A 112 19.23 -23.83 -4.74
CA PHE A 112 18.42 -22.86 -4.00
C PHE A 112 18.81 -21.44 -4.35
N VAL A 113 20.11 -21.13 -4.35
CA VAL A 113 20.63 -19.79 -4.69
C VAL A 113 20.26 -19.44 -6.12
N GLN A 114 20.42 -20.36 -7.05
CA GLN A 114 20.05 -20.14 -8.45
C GLN A 114 18.55 -19.85 -8.59
N GLN A 115 17.68 -20.71 -8.06
CA GLN A 115 16.23 -20.51 -8.12
C GLN A 115 15.79 -19.23 -7.41
N TYR A 116 16.45 -18.86 -6.32
CA TYR A 116 16.19 -17.60 -5.62
C TYR A 116 16.46 -16.39 -6.53
N HIS A 117 17.60 -16.35 -7.21
CA HIS A 117 17.95 -15.26 -8.12
C HIS A 117 17.05 -15.24 -9.36
N GLU A 118 16.68 -16.39 -9.90
CA GLU A 118 15.73 -16.50 -11.02
C GLU A 118 14.36 -15.95 -10.64
N ILE A 119 13.85 -16.30 -9.45
CA ILE A 119 12.61 -15.73 -8.93
C ILE A 119 12.75 -14.22 -8.82
N LEU A 120 13.82 -13.70 -8.22
CA LEU A 120 13.98 -12.25 -8.05
C LEU A 120 14.11 -11.48 -9.36
N ALA A 121 14.78 -12.05 -10.37
CA ALA A 121 14.92 -11.44 -11.69
C ALA A 121 13.57 -11.26 -12.40
N GLY A 122 12.58 -12.12 -12.09
CA GLY A 122 11.25 -12.08 -12.67
C GLY A 122 10.29 -11.04 -12.10
N TYR A 123 10.65 -10.31 -11.03
CA TYR A 123 9.74 -9.37 -10.37
C TYR A 123 10.42 -8.05 -9.98
N GLY A 124 9.65 -6.96 -10.03
CA GLY A 124 10.09 -5.64 -9.57
C GLY A 124 10.58 -5.63 -8.11
N ASN A 125 11.49 -4.70 -7.83
CA ASN A 125 12.02 -4.48 -6.48
C ASN A 125 10.97 -3.87 -5.56
N HIS A 126 10.94 -4.31 -4.30
CA HIS A 126 10.13 -3.67 -3.27
C HIS A 126 10.81 -2.38 -2.78
N SER A 127 10.05 -1.49 -2.14
CA SER A 127 10.60 -0.27 -1.57
C SER A 127 11.39 -0.59 -0.29
N SER A 128 12.37 0.25 0.04
CA SER A 128 13.02 0.24 1.36
C SER A 128 12.00 0.46 2.48
N TRP A 129 10.94 1.22 2.22
CA TRP A 129 9.85 1.45 3.16
C TRP A 129 9.12 0.15 3.57
N ASP A 130 9.00 -0.82 2.66
CA ASP A 130 8.35 -2.10 2.95
C ASP A 130 9.18 -2.94 3.93
N PHE A 131 10.51 -2.85 3.81
CA PHE A 131 11.45 -3.46 4.75
C PHE A 131 11.45 -2.73 6.11
N GLU A 132 11.50 -1.40 6.12
CA GLU A 132 11.41 -0.61 7.37
C GLU A 132 10.11 -0.89 8.13
N SER A 133 8.98 -1.02 7.41
CA SER A 133 7.68 -1.35 7.99
C SER A 133 7.65 -2.77 8.58
N LEU A 134 8.31 -3.74 7.93
CA LEU A 134 8.50 -5.09 8.48
C LEU A 134 9.27 -5.01 9.80
N VAL A 135 10.40 -4.31 9.84
CA VAL A 135 11.23 -4.16 11.05
C VAL A 135 10.41 -3.52 12.18
N LEU A 136 9.78 -2.37 11.94
CA LEU A 136 8.95 -1.67 12.93
C LEU A 136 7.79 -2.54 13.43
N SER A 137 7.10 -3.26 12.54
CA SER A 137 6.00 -4.15 12.91
C SER A 137 6.48 -5.29 13.82
N SER A 138 7.67 -5.82 13.56
CA SER A 138 8.23 -6.94 14.31
C SER A 138 8.76 -6.52 15.69
N THR A 139 9.35 -5.32 15.80
CA THR A 139 10.00 -4.84 17.03
C THR A 139 9.08 -4.03 17.95
N LEU A 140 8.25 -3.13 17.42
CA LEU A 140 7.44 -2.19 18.21
C LEU A 140 6.06 -2.75 18.53
N PHE A 141 5.40 -3.35 17.53
CA PHE A 141 3.98 -3.72 17.63
C PHE A 141 3.74 -5.17 18.04
N ASN A 142 4.76 -6.04 17.95
CA ASN A 142 4.60 -7.48 18.15
C ASN A 142 5.34 -8.02 19.39
N LYS A 143 5.19 -7.36 20.55
CA LYS A 143 5.75 -7.83 21.84
C LYS A 143 5.18 -9.15 22.37
N ARG A 144 4.16 -9.75 21.72
CA ARG A 144 3.38 -10.88 22.26
C ARG A 144 3.72 -12.27 21.70
N LYS A 145 4.54 -12.38 20.65
CA LYS A 145 5.07 -13.67 20.17
C LYS A 145 6.58 -13.66 20.35
N GLY A 146 7.01 -14.16 21.52
CA GLY A 146 8.39 -14.09 21.99
C GLY A 146 9.39 -14.60 20.96
N GLN A 147 10.53 -13.91 20.89
CA GLN A 147 11.89 -14.32 20.46
C GLN A 147 12.11 -15.11 19.15
N GLU A 148 11.14 -15.83 18.59
CA GLU A 148 11.22 -16.62 17.35
C GLU A 148 11.16 -15.78 16.06
N ASN A 149 10.81 -14.48 16.14
CA ASN A 149 10.68 -13.61 14.97
C ASN A 149 11.62 -12.38 15.02
N ALA A 150 12.64 -12.39 15.88
CA ALA A 150 13.67 -11.36 15.80
C ALA A 150 14.34 -11.47 14.43
N ILE A 151 14.14 -10.46 13.59
CA ILE A 151 14.76 -10.42 12.27
C ILE A 151 16.27 -10.33 12.50
N GLN A 152 16.97 -11.43 12.21
CA GLN A 152 18.42 -11.49 12.34
C GLN A 152 19.05 -11.00 11.04
N GLY A 153 20.02 -10.12 11.18
CA GLY A 153 20.89 -9.71 10.09
C GLY A 153 21.75 -10.88 9.60
N ARG A 154 22.47 -10.65 8.50
CA ARG A 154 23.39 -11.63 7.91
C ARG A 154 24.53 -12.02 8.86
N ASP A 155 24.80 -11.16 9.85
CA ASP A 155 25.80 -11.29 10.92
C ASP A 155 25.22 -11.94 12.20
N GLY A 156 23.95 -12.35 12.18
CA GLY A 156 23.26 -12.86 13.37
C GLY A 156 22.89 -11.78 14.39
N SER A 157 23.21 -10.51 14.14
CA SER A 157 22.80 -9.41 15.01
C SER A 157 21.30 -9.14 14.83
N GLY A 158 20.59 -8.84 15.91
CA GLY A 158 19.18 -8.47 15.82
C GLY A 158 19.04 -7.12 15.10
N ILE A 159 18.26 -7.05 14.03
CA ILE A 159 17.99 -5.78 13.35
C ILE A 159 17.11 -4.94 14.27
N VAL A 160 17.69 -3.89 14.85
CA VAL A 160 16.99 -2.95 15.73
C VAL A 160 16.38 -1.84 14.89
N TRP A 161 15.15 -1.45 15.23
CA TRP A 161 14.51 -0.28 14.64
C TRP A 161 15.28 1.00 15.01
N SER A 162 15.30 1.98 14.10
CA SER A 162 15.86 3.30 14.40
C SER A 162 14.76 4.36 14.46
N TRP A 163 15.03 5.45 15.19
CA TRP A 163 14.12 6.60 15.26
C TRP A 163 13.84 7.20 13.88
N THR A 164 14.79 7.15 12.95
CA THR A 164 14.59 7.67 11.59
C THR A 164 13.59 6.83 10.80
N MET A 165 13.59 5.50 10.96
CA MET A 165 12.58 4.61 10.37
C MET A 165 11.19 4.91 10.92
N LEU A 166 11.06 5.05 12.24
CA LEU A 166 9.77 5.38 12.87
C LEU A 166 9.24 6.74 12.40
N LEU A 167 10.10 7.76 12.39
CA LEU A 167 9.72 9.10 11.95
C LEU A 167 9.26 9.11 10.50
N LYS A 168 9.99 8.43 9.60
CA LYS A 168 9.58 8.27 8.19
C LYS A 168 8.24 7.54 8.08
N HIS A 169 8.06 6.44 8.81
CA HIS A 169 6.82 5.67 8.78
C HIS A 169 5.62 6.51 9.21
N LEU A 170 5.74 7.26 10.30
CA LEU A 170 4.70 8.17 10.78
C LEU A 170 4.46 9.32 9.80
N PHE A 171 5.51 9.93 9.25
CA PHE A 171 5.40 11.03 8.30
C PHE A 171 4.68 10.63 7.02
N PHE A 172 5.10 9.53 6.37
CA PHE A 172 4.44 9.05 5.15
C PHE A 172 3.04 8.53 5.41
N GLY A 173 2.81 7.88 6.56
CA GLY A 173 1.46 7.51 7.00
C GLY A 173 0.55 8.73 7.15
N PHE A 174 1.03 9.76 7.84
CA PHE A 174 0.29 11.01 8.04
C PHE A 174 0.00 11.73 6.71
N LEU A 175 0.98 11.83 5.81
CA LEU A 175 0.76 12.42 4.49
C LEU A 175 -0.29 11.67 3.68
N PHE A 176 -0.22 10.33 3.66
CA PHE A 176 -1.17 9.51 2.92
C PHE A 176 -2.59 9.66 3.47
N TRP A 177 -2.77 9.46 4.78
CA TRP A 177 -4.08 9.58 5.42
C TRP A 177 -4.60 11.02 5.40
N GLY A 178 -3.73 12.01 5.53
CA GLY A 178 -4.06 13.43 5.40
C GLY A 178 -4.58 13.76 4.00
N ALA A 179 -3.94 13.25 2.94
CA ALA A 179 -4.41 13.42 1.57
C ALA A 179 -5.77 12.75 1.35
N CYS A 180 -5.96 11.51 1.83
CA CYS A 180 -7.25 10.82 1.75
C CYS A 180 -8.36 11.58 2.50
N ALA A 181 -8.07 12.05 3.73
CA ALA A 181 -9.02 12.82 4.53
C ALA A 181 -9.36 14.15 3.86
N PHE A 182 -8.38 14.84 3.28
CA PHE A 182 -8.61 16.08 2.54
C PHE A 182 -9.56 15.88 1.37
N VAL A 183 -9.31 14.87 0.52
CA VAL A 183 -10.20 14.53 -0.61
C VAL A 183 -11.60 14.15 -0.14
N PHE A 184 -11.71 13.37 0.94
CA PHE A 184 -12.98 13.02 1.53
C PHE A 184 -13.74 14.26 2.02
N MET A 185 -13.07 15.16 2.74
CA MET A 185 -13.63 16.41 3.24
C MET A 185 -14.04 17.36 2.13
N LEU A 186 -13.33 17.39 1.00
CA LEU A 186 -13.77 18.14 -0.19
C LEU A 186 -15.13 17.63 -0.65
N GLY A 187 -15.31 16.33 -0.83
CA GLY A 187 -16.61 15.74 -1.17
C GLY A 187 -17.68 16.04 -0.10
N LEU A 188 -17.37 15.86 1.18
CA LEU A 188 -18.33 16.14 2.26
C LEU A 188 -18.76 17.62 2.29
N SER A 189 -17.81 18.55 2.13
CA SER A 189 -18.09 19.97 2.08
C SER A 189 -19.03 20.32 0.92
N THR A 190 -18.90 19.63 -0.21
CA THR A 190 -19.83 19.81 -1.33
C THR A 190 -21.25 19.37 -1.00
N PHE A 191 -21.41 18.23 -0.32
CA PHE A 191 -22.73 17.77 0.13
C PHE A 191 -23.38 18.73 1.12
N ILE A 192 -22.61 19.26 2.08
CA ILE A 192 -23.10 20.25 3.06
C ILE A 192 -23.54 21.54 2.35
N LEU A 193 -22.74 22.04 1.40
CA LEU A 193 -23.08 23.24 0.63
C LEU A 193 -24.36 23.06 -0.18
N ILE A 194 -24.56 21.90 -0.80
CA ILE A 194 -25.81 21.56 -1.49
C ILE A 194 -26.98 21.58 -0.50
N TYR A 195 -26.84 20.88 0.64
CA TYR A 195 -27.91 20.78 1.64
C TYR A 195 -28.33 22.15 2.20
N CYS A 196 -27.38 23.01 2.54
CA CYS A 196 -27.64 24.36 3.04
C CYS A 196 -28.24 25.32 1.99
N ARG A 197 -28.07 25.04 0.69
CA ARG A 197 -28.63 25.85 -0.40
C ARG A 197 -30.04 25.39 -0.83
N VAL A 198 -30.40 24.14 -0.54
CA VAL A 198 -31.70 23.55 -0.87
C VAL A 198 -32.72 23.71 0.28
N SER A 199 -32.25 23.77 1.53
CA SER A 199 -33.09 23.99 2.72
C SER A 199 -33.34 25.47 2.96
#